data_AF-A1YSD3-F1
#
_entry.id   AF-A1YSD3-F1
#
_cell.length_a   1.000
_cell.length_b   1.000
_cell.length_c   1.000
_cell.angle_alpha   90.00
_cell.angle_beta   90.00
_cell.angle_gamma   90.00
#
_symmetry.space_group_name_H-M   'P 1'
#
loop_
_entity.id
_entity.type
_entity.pdbx_description
1 polymer ?
#
loop_
_entity_poly.entity_id
_entity_poly.type
_entity_poly.pdbx_seq_one_letter_code
_entity_poly.pdbx_strand_id
1 'polypeptide(L)' 'DLEKLAEIAHTYHIPLVSDNTFATPYLINVFSHGVDIAVHSATKFIGGHGTTIGGVIVDSGKFDWAASGKFPQFVEED' A
#
# COMPACT_ATOMS: atom_id res chain seq x y z
N ASP A 1 -13.38 4.59 -6.15
CA ASP A 1 -12.89 5.71 -5.32
C ASP A 1 -11.43 5.65 -4.91
N LEU A 2 -10.75 4.50 -4.94
CA LEU A 2 -9.30 4.45 -4.67
C LEU A 2 -8.51 5.43 -5.55
N GLU A 3 -8.84 5.52 -6.85
CA GLU A 3 -8.21 6.49 -7.77
C GLU A 3 -8.35 7.94 -7.31
N LYS A 4 -9.56 8.37 -6.95
CA LYS A 4 -9.80 9.74 -6.45
C LYS A 4 -9.08 10.01 -5.14
N LEU A 5 -9.01 9.02 -4.25
CA LEU A 5 -8.26 9.14 -3.00
C LEU A 5 -6.76 9.26 -3.27
N ALA A 6 -6.24 8.48 -4.21
CA ALA A 6 -4.84 8.55 -4.63
C ALA A 6 -4.53 9.93 -5.24
N GLU A 7 -5.37 10.44 -6.14
CA GLU A 7 -5.24 11.77 -6.73
C GLU A 7 -5.16 12.87 -5.67
N ILE A 8 -6.05 12.83 -4.67
CA ILE A 8 -6.03 13.79 -3.56
C ILE A 8 -4.72 13.65 -2.76
N ALA A 9 -4.32 12.43 -2.39
CA ALA A 9 -3.11 12.20 -1.60
C ALA A 9 -1.85 12.68 -2.35
N HIS A 10 -1.74 12.36 -3.63
CA HIS A 10 -0.61 12.74 -4.49
C HIS A 10 -0.54 14.24 -4.74
N THR A 11 -1.69 14.95 -4.79
CA THR A 11 -1.72 16.43 -4.85
C THR A 11 -0.95 17.06 -3.68
N TYR A 12 -1.03 16.44 -2.50
CA TYR A 12 -0.32 16.88 -1.30
C TYR A 12 1.01 16.15 -1.08
N HIS A 13 1.47 15.36 -2.05
CA HIS A 13 2.71 14.59 -1.98
C HIS A 13 2.73 13.63 -0.79
N ILE A 14 1.60 12.94 -0.56
CA ILE A 14 1.39 11.94 0.51
C ILE A 14 1.08 10.59 -0.17
N PRO A 15 1.67 9.47 0.26
CA PRO A 15 1.36 8.16 -0.30
C PRO A 15 0.01 7.65 0.22
N LEU A 16 -0.70 6.92 -0.61
CA LEU A 16 -1.90 6.19 -0.22
C LEU A 16 -1.56 4.75 0.16
N VAL A 17 -1.88 4.37 1.40
CA VAL A 17 -1.77 2.99 1.89
C VAL A 17 -3.16 2.36 1.96
N SER A 18 -3.30 1.14 1.43
CA SER A 18 -4.56 0.38 1.48
C SER A 18 -4.38 -0.96 2.19
N ASP A 19 -5.18 -1.23 3.22
CA ASP A 19 -5.38 -2.60 3.70
C ASP A 19 -6.27 -3.35 2.69
N ASN A 20 -5.64 -4.20 1.90
CA ASN A 20 -6.29 -4.95 0.82
C ASN A 20 -6.63 -6.39 1.25
N THR A 21 -6.78 -6.64 2.56
CA THR A 21 -7.03 -7.99 3.10
C THR A 21 -8.33 -8.59 2.57
N PHE A 22 -9.45 -7.87 2.63
CA PHE A 22 -10.78 -8.40 2.27
C PHE A 22 -11.00 -8.53 0.77
N ALA A 23 -10.54 -7.54 0.01
CA ALA A 23 -10.66 -7.60 -1.44
C ALA A 23 -9.71 -8.64 -2.04
N THR A 24 -8.57 -8.92 -1.40
CA THR A 24 -7.52 -9.84 -1.88
C THR A 24 -6.86 -9.34 -3.17
N PRO A 25 -5.59 -9.67 -3.43
CA PRO A 25 -4.92 -9.27 -4.67
C PRO A 25 -5.51 -9.98 -5.90
N TYR A 26 -6.23 -11.09 -5.72
CA TYR A 26 -6.87 -11.83 -6.81
C TYR A 26 -8.05 -11.09 -7.42
N LEU A 27 -8.86 -10.39 -6.61
CA LEU A 27 -10.04 -9.65 -7.11
C LEU A 27 -9.72 -8.19 -7.42
N ILE A 28 -8.93 -7.52 -6.56
CA ILE A 28 -8.61 -6.10 -6.72
C ILE A 28 -7.11 -5.90 -6.59
N ASN A 29 -6.48 -5.60 -7.72
CA ASN A 29 -5.13 -5.05 -7.73
C ASN A 29 -5.19 -3.54 -7.45
N VAL A 30 -5.07 -3.18 -6.16
CA VAL A 30 -5.17 -1.78 -5.70
C VAL A 30 -4.14 -0.85 -6.35
N PHE A 31 -3.00 -1.37 -6.81
CA PHE A 31 -1.96 -0.59 -7.50
C PHE A 31 -2.37 -0.11 -8.89
N SER A 32 -3.39 -0.73 -9.49
CA SER A 32 -4.03 -0.24 -10.72
C SER A 32 -4.88 1.01 -10.47
N HIS A 33 -5.17 1.32 -9.21
CA HIS A 33 -6.02 2.43 -8.78
C HIS A 33 -5.25 3.52 -8.00
N GLY A 34 -3.93 3.59 -8.18
CA GLY A 34 -3.08 4.65 -7.61
C GLY A 34 -2.68 4.47 -6.15
N VAL A 35 -3.01 3.34 -5.51
CA VAL A 35 -2.45 3.00 -4.19
C VAL A 35 -0.94 2.79 -4.32
N ASP A 36 -0.17 3.30 -3.36
CA ASP A 36 1.29 3.21 -3.37
C ASP A 36 1.79 2.01 -2.58
N ILE A 37 1.14 1.70 -1.45
CA ILE A 37 1.47 0.57 -0.57
C ILE A 37 0.21 -0.25 -0.28
N ALA A 38 0.30 -1.57 -0.44
CA ALA A 38 -0.73 -2.50 -0.01
C ALA A 38 -0.30 -3.24 1.26
N VAL A 39 -1.21 -3.37 2.21
CA VAL A 39 -1.02 -4.17 3.43
C VAL A 39 -2.02 -5.31 3.42
N HIS A 40 -1.57 -6.49 3.83
CA HIS A 40 -2.43 -7.66 4.01
C HIS A 40 -2.20 -8.31 5.37
N SER A 41 -3.28 -8.61 6.06
CA SER A 41 -3.27 -9.65 7.08
C SER A 41 -3.25 -11.00 6.38
N ALA A 42 -2.03 -11.51 6.15
CA ALA A 42 -1.83 -12.80 5.51
C ALA A 42 -2.43 -13.97 6.30
N THR A 43 -2.65 -13.79 7.62
CA THR A 43 -3.45 -14.72 8.45
C THR A 43 -4.79 -15.10 7.84
N LYS A 44 -5.44 -14.16 7.12
CA LYS A 44 -6.81 -14.31 6.63
C LYS A 44 -6.84 -15.03 5.28
N PHE A 45 -7.19 -14.34 4.20
CA PHE A 45 -7.48 -15.01 2.92
C PHE A 45 -6.24 -15.54 2.21
N ILE A 46 -5.05 -14.95 2.43
CA ILE A 46 -3.80 -15.46 1.84
C ILE A 46 -3.40 -16.79 2.50
N GLY A 47 -3.38 -16.85 3.83
CA GLY A 47 -3.08 -18.05 4.59
C GLY A 47 -4.22 -19.05 4.56
N GLY A 48 -5.47 -18.59 4.51
CA GLY A 48 -6.71 -19.33 4.20
C GLY A 48 -7.22 -20.30 5.26
N HIS A 49 -6.33 -20.83 6.10
CA HIS A 49 -6.61 -22.01 6.93
C HIS A 49 -6.76 -21.69 8.42
N GLY A 50 -6.60 -20.42 8.84
CA GLY A 50 -6.80 -20.00 10.23
C GLY A 50 -5.77 -20.53 11.24
N THR A 51 -4.65 -21.09 10.77
CA THR A 51 -3.65 -21.77 11.62
C THR A 51 -2.35 -20.99 11.80
N THR A 52 -2.09 -19.96 11.00
CA THR A 52 -0.81 -19.24 10.99
C THR A 52 -1.03 -17.75 10.94
N ILE A 53 -0.36 -17.02 11.84
CA ILE A 53 -0.37 -15.56 11.84
C ILE A 53 0.70 -15.06 10.86
N GLY A 54 0.32 -14.13 9.99
CA GLY A 54 1.23 -13.48 9.06
C GLY A 54 0.73 -12.12 8.62
N GLY A 55 1.67 -11.25 8.27
CA GLY A 55 1.42 -9.95 7.68
C GLY A 55 2.35 -9.73 6.48
N VAL A 56 1.87 -9.02 5.47
CA VAL A 56 2.66 -8.67 4.28
C VAL A 56 2.43 -7.19 3.97
N ILE A 57 3.51 -6.47 3.70
CA ILE A 57 3.51 -5.12 3.15
C ILE A 57 4.12 -5.23 1.75
N VAL A 58 3.46 -4.64 0.76
CA VAL A 58 3.90 -4.62 -0.63
C VAL A 58 3.98 -3.18 -1.10
N ASP A 59 5.16 -2.77 -1.54
CA ASP A 59 5.39 -1.47 -2.18
C ASP A 59 5.20 -1.60 -3.70
N SER A 60 4.48 -0.65 -4.30
CA SER A 60 4.32 -0.55 -5.75
C SER A 60 5.57 -0.02 -6.47
N GLY A 61 6.46 0.67 -5.75
CA GLY A 61 7.63 1.36 -6.29
C GLY A 61 7.28 2.62 -7.09
N LYS A 62 6.06 3.15 -6.98
CA LYS A 62 5.58 4.29 -7.80
C LYS A 62 5.62 5.64 -7.10
N PHE A 63 5.62 5.67 -5.76
CA PHE A 63 5.63 6.93 -5.02
C PHE A 63 7.04 7.52 -4.96
N ASP A 64 7.18 8.79 -5.35
CA ASP A 64 8.46 9.50 -5.26
C ASP A 64 8.70 10.02 -3.83
N TRP A 65 9.38 9.20 -3.04
CA TRP A 65 9.72 9.51 -1.65
C TRP A 65 10.60 10.76 -1.51
N ALA A 66 11.51 11.00 -2.46
CA ALA A 66 12.44 12.12 -2.42
C ALA A 66 11.74 13.43 -2.79
N ALA A 67 10.93 13.44 -3.85
CA ALA A 67 10.18 14.62 -4.26
C ALA A 67 9.10 15.02 -3.24
N SER A 68 8.62 14.08 -2.41
CA SER A 68 7.68 14.39 -1.32
C SER A 68 8.27 15.36 -0.29
N GLY A 69 9.56 15.22 0.06
CA GLY A 69 10.22 16.02 1.09
C GLY A 69 9.64 15.83 2.51
N LYS A 70 8.71 14.90 2.71
CA LYS A 70 8.02 14.65 3.99
C LYS A 70 8.56 13.47 4.77
N PHE A 71 9.34 12.60 4.13
CA PHE A 71 9.75 11.31 4.69
C PHE A 71 11.27 11.11 4.66
N PRO A 72 12.04 11.94 5.41
CA PRO A 72 13.51 11.88 5.42
C PRO A 72 14.05 10.48 5.76
N GLN A 73 13.34 9.74 6.62
CA GLN A 73 13.71 8.37 7.02
C GLN A 73 13.72 7.33 5.87
N PHE A 74 13.18 7.67 4.69
CA PHE A 74 13.20 6.80 3.51
C PHE A 74 14.19 7.27 2.44
N VAL A 75 14.88 8.39 2.65
CA VAL A 75 15.74 9.02 1.62
C VAL A 75 17.10 9.48 2.14
N GLU A 76 17.25 9.73 3.44
CA GLU A 76 18.52 10.09 4.09
C GLU A 76 19.20 8.84 4.67
N GLU A 77 20.53 8.85 4.70
CA GLU A 77 21.32 7.85 5.41
C GLU A 77 21.35 8.17 6.92
N ASP A 78 21.29 7.13 7.75
CA ASP A 78 21.38 7.25 9.22
C ASP A 78 22.76 7.75 9.70
#